data_AF-A0A973ZDP9-F1
#
_entry.id   AF-A0A973ZDP9-F1
#
_cell.length_a   1.000
_cell.length_b   1.000
_cell.length_c   1.000
_cell.angle_alpha   90.00
_cell.angle_beta   90.00
_cell.angle_gamma   90.00
#
_symmetry.space_group_name_H-M   'P 1'
#
loop_
_entity.id
_entity.type
_entity.pdbx_description
1 polymer ?
#
loop_
_entity_poly.entity_id
_entity_poly.type
_entity_poly.pdbx_seq_one_letter_code
_entity_poly.pdbx_strand_id
1 'polypeptide(L)'
;MRHVVVAGGSIAAATAVSTLRARGWDGKITLVTDEDTPPYSRVPLSKGVLSGALDWGAVTLPALPDDVDVRLRSRAAALDVRTRTVTLADGTELRYDGLV
;
A
#
# COMPACT_ATOMS: atom_id res chain seq x y z
N MET A 1 4.22 4.40 20.87
CA MET A 1 3.94 3.43 19.79
C MET A 1 4.29 4.12 18.48
N ARG A 2 4.81 3.40 17.46
CA ARG A 2 5.28 3.97 16.19
C ARG A 2 4.65 3.19 15.05
N HIS A 3 3.62 3.75 14.43
CA HIS A 3 2.83 3.12 13.38
C HIS A 3 2.70 4.03 12.16
N VAL A 4 3.10 3.52 10.99
CA VAL A 4 2.84 4.17 9.70
C VAL A 4 1.73 3.44 8.98
N VAL A 5 0.72 4.18 8.52
CA VAL A 5 -0.29 3.68 7.59
C VAL A 5 0.06 4.17 6.19
N VAL A 6 0.05 3.28 5.21
CA VAL A 6 0.25 3.59 3.78
C VAL A 6 -1.05 3.30 3.04
N ALA A 7 -1.68 4.32 2.47
CA ALA A 7 -2.95 4.16 1.75
C ALA A 7 -2.71 4.10 0.23
N GLY A 8 -2.88 2.92 -0.36
CA GLY A 8 -2.80 2.68 -1.81
C GLY A 8 -2.00 1.44 -2.18
N GLY A 9 -2.37 0.82 -3.31
CA GLY A 9 -1.73 -0.40 -3.85
C GLY A 9 -0.92 -0.15 -5.11
N SER A 10 -0.03 0.85 -5.13
CA SER A 10 0.77 1.20 -6.32
C SER A 10 2.27 1.11 -6.05
N ILE A 11 3.08 1.32 -7.09
CA ILE A 11 4.55 1.42 -6.97
C ILE A 11 5.00 2.46 -5.93
N ALA A 12 4.25 3.55 -5.74
CA ALA A 12 4.57 4.55 -4.73
C ALA A 12 4.44 3.97 -3.31
N ALA A 13 3.40 3.18 -3.05
CA ALA A 13 3.21 2.52 -1.77
C ALA A 13 4.29 1.46 -1.51
N ALA A 14 4.62 0.63 -2.51
CA ALA A 14 5.70 -0.35 -2.39
C ALA A 14 7.06 0.31 -2.13
N THR A 15 7.33 1.43 -2.80
CA THR A 15 8.55 2.22 -2.61
C THR A 15 8.60 2.82 -1.21
N ALA A 16 7.49 3.38 -0.71
CA ALA A 16 7.41 3.96 0.63
C ALA A 16 7.70 2.91 1.70
N VAL A 17 7.03 1.76 1.65
CA VAL A 17 7.24 0.64 2.58
C VAL A 17 8.70 0.16 2.56
N SER A 18 9.24 -0.11 1.37
CA SER A 18 10.60 -0.61 1.21
C SER A 18 11.63 0.42 1.70
N THR A 19 11.40 1.71 1.44
CA THR A 19 12.28 2.80 1.86
C THR A 19 12.26 2.99 3.36
N LEU A 20 11.09 2.91 4.00
CA LEU A 20 10.97 2.98 5.46
C LEU A 20 11.85 1.89 6.09
N ARG A 21 11.70 0.64 5.66
CA ARG A 21 12.50 -0.48 6.18
C ARG A 21 13.99 -0.31 5.87
N ALA A 22 14.35 0.04 4.64
CA ALA A 22 15.75 0.27 4.26
C ALA A 22 16.42 1.41 5.04
N ARG A 23 15.65 2.41 5.52
CA ARG A 23 16.15 3.53 6.34
C ARG A 23 16.07 3.27 7.85
N GLY A 24 15.83 2.04 8.27
CA GLY A 24 15.83 1.66 9.68
C GLY A 24 14.53 1.99 10.43
N TRP A 25 13.42 2.26 9.73
CA TRP A 25 12.12 2.27 10.39
C TRP A 25 11.76 0.85 10.82
N ASP A 26 11.71 0.65 12.12
CA ASP A 26 11.41 -0.58 12.87
C ASP A 26 9.99 -0.58 13.47
N GLY A 27 9.22 0.51 13.29
CA GLY A 27 7.84 0.59 13.73
C GLY A 27 6.88 -0.24 12.87
N LYS A 28 5.64 -0.37 13.33
CA LYS A 28 4.57 -1.05 12.58
C LYS A 28 4.32 -0.32 11.26
N ILE A 29 4.10 -1.07 10.18
CA ILE A 29 3.61 -0.56 8.91
C ILE A 29 2.33 -1.33 8.56
N THR A 30 1.24 -0.62 8.27
CA THR A 30 0.04 -1.19 7.67
C THR A 30 -0.16 -0.57 6.29
N LEU A 31 -0.17 -1.39 5.24
CA LEU A 31 -0.53 -0.97 3.88
C LEU A 31 -1.99 -1.36 3.63
N VAL A 32 -2.82 -0.41 3.22
CA VAL A 32 -4.22 -0.66 2.87
C VAL A 32 -4.45 -0.33 1.41
N THR A 33 -5.19 -1.19 0.70
CA THR A 33 -5.53 -0.98 -0.71
C THR A 33 -6.96 -1.47 -0.97
N ASP A 34 -7.68 -0.78 -1.85
CA ASP A 34 -9.02 -1.19 -2.29
C ASP A 34 -8.97 -2.42 -3.21
N GLU A 35 -7.83 -2.64 -3.88
CA GLU A 35 -7.64 -3.75 -4.81
C GLU A 35 -7.42 -5.07 -4.07
N ASP A 36 -7.68 -6.20 -4.75
CA ASP A 36 -7.50 -7.55 -4.23
C ASP A 36 -6.14 -8.17 -4.58
N THR A 37 -5.21 -7.31 -5.04
CA THR A 37 -3.85 -7.67 -5.39
C THR A 37 -2.85 -6.82 -4.59
N PRO A 38 -1.66 -7.37 -4.28
CA PRO A 38 -0.55 -6.58 -3.76
C PRO A 38 -0.16 -5.45 -4.73
N PRO A 39 0.61 -4.44 -4.27
CA PRO A 39 1.05 -3.36 -5.14
C PRO A 39 1.72 -3.85 -6.43
N TYR A 40 1.33 -3.24 -7.55
CA TYR A 40 1.86 -3.55 -8.88
C TYR A 40 2.12 -2.27 -9.69
N SER A 41 2.88 -2.40 -10.77
CA SER A 41 3.13 -1.30 -11.70
C SER A 41 1.97 -1.13 -12.66
N ARG A 42 1.35 0.06 -12.65
CA ARG A 42 0.29 0.39 -13.62
C ARG A 42 0.83 0.85 -14.98
N VAL A 43 2.13 1.08 -15.10
CA VAL A 43 2.76 1.63 -16.31
C VAL A 43 2.56 0.72 -17.54
N PRO A 44 2.80 -0.60 -17.45
CA PRO A 44 2.64 -1.51 -18.60
C PRO A 44 1.17 -1.74 -18.98
N LEU A 45 0.22 -1.47 -18.08
CA LEU A 45 -1.20 -1.80 -18.28
C LEU A 45 -1.78 -1.16 -19.54
N SER A 46 -1.57 0.14 -19.72
CA SER A 46 -2.15 0.90 -20.84
C SER A 46 -1.48 0.64 -22.20
N LYS A 47 -0.42 -0.18 -22.24
CA LYS A 47 0.39 -0.42 -23.44
C LYS A 47 0.63 -1.93 -23.62
N GLY A 48 1.80 -2.42 -23.22
CA GLY A 48 2.23 -3.78 -23.51
C GLY A 48 1.26 -4.86 -23.02
N VAL A 49 0.60 -4.65 -21.87
CA VAL A 49 -0.43 -5.58 -21.38
C VAL A 49 -1.71 -5.46 -22.21
N LEU A 50 -2.21 -4.25 -22.42
CA LEU A 50 -3.44 -4.03 -23.21
C LEU A 50 -3.30 -4.51 -24.66
N SER A 51 -2.10 -4.40 -25.24
CA SER A 51 -1.81 -4.89 -26.60
C SER A 51 -1.54 -6.40 -26.66
N GLY A 52 -1.47 -7.09 -25.52
CA GLY A 52 -1.12 -8.51 -25.43
C GLY A 52 0.36 -8.83 -25.68
N ALA A 53 1.25 -7.82 -25.71
CA ALA A 53 2.69 -8.01 -25.91
C ALA A 53 3.43 -8.40 -24.63
N LEU A 54 2.86 -8.07 -23.47
CA LEU A 54 3.35 -8.39 -22.14
C LEU A 54 2.24 -9.08 -21.34
N ASP A 55 2.62 -9.98 -20.45
CA ASP A 55 1.71 -10.64 -19.52
C ASP A 55 1.63 -9.90 -18.18
N TRP A 56 0.86 -10.47 -17.24
CA TRP A 56 0.74 -9.97 -15.88
C TRP A 56 2.05 -9.99 -15.09
N GLY A 57 3.04 -10.81 -15.46
CA GLY A 57 4.36 -10.81 -14.82
C GLY A 57 5.10 -9.49 -15.03
N ALA A 58 4.83 -8.78 -16.14
CA ALA A 58 5.44 -7.50 -16.43
C ALA A 58 4.99 -6.36 -15.50
N VAL A 59 3.91 -6.54 -14.74
CA VAL A 59 3.45 -5.54 -13.76
C VAL A 59 3.85 -5.87 -12.33
N THR A 60 4.39 -7.07 -12.07
CA THR A 60 4.77 -7.51 -10.73
C THR A 60 5.91 -6.64 -10.17
N LEU A 61 5.74 -6.15 -8.95
CA LEU A 61 6.78 -5.46 -8.19
C LEU A 61 7.50 -6.45 -7.26
N PRO A 62 8.72 -6.12 -6.78
CA PRO A 62 9.37 -6.90 -5.74
C PRO A 62 8.46 -7.09 -4.52
N ALA A 63 8.57 -8.26 -3.88
CA ALA A 63 7.82 -8.55 -2.67
C ALA A 63 8.10 -7.49 -1.58
N LEU A 64 7.05 -7.14 -0.83
CA LEU A 64 7.21 -6.30 0.35
C LEU A 64 7.90 -7.10 1.46
N PRO A 65 8.54 -6.41 2.43
CA PRO A 65 9.05 -7.06 3.64
C PRO A 65 7.97 -7.86 4.36
N ASP A 66 8.31 -9.05 4.85
CA ASP A 66 7.36 -10.02 5.41
C ASP A 66 6.62 -9.52 6.67
N ASP A 67 7.16 -8.49 7.34
CA ASP A 67 6.63 -7.95 8.59
C ASP A 67 5.59 -6.81 8.38
N VAL A 68 5.23 -6.53 7.13
CA VAL A 68 4.25 -5.50 6.77
C VAL A 68 2.82 -6.07 6.81
N ASP A 69 1.91 -5.40 7.52
CA ASP A 69 0.48 -5.74 7.56
C ASP A 69 -0.18 -5.24 6.27
N VAL A 70 -0.29 -6.10 5.25
CA VAL A 70 -0.92 -5.78 3.96
C VAL A 70 -2.39 -6.17 3.98
N ARG A 71 -3.27 -5.18 3.86
CA ARG A 71 -4.72 -5.34 3.84
C ARG A 71 -5.28 -5.03 2.47
N LEU A 72 -5.67 -6.09 1.78
CA LEU A 72 -6.35 -6.03 0.48
C LEU A 72 -7.85 -5.79 0.68
N ARG A 73 -8.55 -5.32 -0.35
CA ARG A 73 -10.00 -4.98 -0.29
C ARG A 73 -10.36 -4.10 0.92
N SER A 74 -9.43 -3.24 1.31
CA SER A 74 -9.47 -2.42 2.52
C SER A 74 -9.33 -0.95 2.13
N ARG A 75 -10.35 -0.43 1.45
CA ARG A 75 -10.38 0.97 1.01
C ARG A 75 -10.34 1.92 2.20
N ALA A 76 -9.36 2.81 2.24
CA ALA A 76 -9.39 3.98 3.12
C ALA A 76 -10.52 4.93 2.67
N ALA A 77 -11.56 5.06 3.49
CA ALA A 77 -12.79 5.78 3.17
C ALA A 77 -12.87 7.19 3.77
N ALA A 78 -12.23 7.41 4.92
CA ALA A 78 -12.15 8.72 5.54
C ALA A 78 -10.82 8.93 6.29
N LEU A 79 -10.45 10.19 6.49
CA LEU A 79 -9.26 10.61 7.20
C LEU A 79 -9.62 11.71 8.20
N ASP A 80 -9.31 11.48 9.48
CA ASP A 80 -9.31 12.50 10.52
C ASP A 80 -7.86 12.78 10.96
N VAL A 81 -7.34 13.95 10.56
CA VAL A 81 -5.99 14.39 10.91
C VAL A 81 -5.84 14.86 12.35
N ARG A 82 -6.93 15.29 13.00
CA ARG A 82 -6.91 15.74 14.39
C ARG A 82 -6.76 14.57 15.34
N THR A 83 -7.49 13.48 15.08
CA THR A 83 -7.38 12.23 15.86
C THR A 83 -6.34 11.26 15.31
N ARG A 84 -5.75 11.57 14.13
CA ARG A 84 -4.79 10.73 13.41
C ARG A 84 -5.33 9.34 13.11
N THR A 85 -6.51 9.30 12.50
CA THR A 85 -7.24 8.07 12.21
C THR A 85 -7.60 7.98 10.74
N VAL A 86 -7.37 6.81 10.13
CA VAL A 86 -7.95 6.41 8.85
C VAL A 86 -9.11 5.45 9.12
N THR A 87 -10.28 5.74 8.57
CA THR A 87 -11.44 4.83 8.62
C THR A 87 -11.51 4.06 7.31
N LEU A 88 -11.56 2.74 7.39
CA LEU A 88 -11.74 1.86 6.24
C LEU A 88 -13.22 1.75 5.86
N ALA A 89 -13.50 1.26 4.65
CA ALA A 89 -14.87 1.17 4.13
C ALA A 89 -15.79 0.24 4.93
N ASP A 90 -15.23 -0.72 5.68
CA ASP A 90 -15.96 -1.60 6.60
C ASP A 90 -16.22 -0.96 7.98
N GLY A 91 -15.77 0.29 8.19
CA GLY A 91 -15.85 0.99 9.47
C GLY A 91 -14.67 0.75 10.41
N THR A 92 -13.71 -0.11 10.05
CA THR A 92 -12.49 -0.33 10.86
C THR A 92 -11.67 0.96 10.94
N GLU A 93 -11.22 1.30 12.15
CA GLU A 93 -10.38 2.49 12.38
C GLU A 93 -8.91 2.13 12.61
N LEU A 94 -8.01 2.82 11.91
CA LEU A 94 -6.56 2.71 12.04
C LEU A 94 -5.97 4.03 12.53
N ARG A 95 -5.50 4.05 13.78
CA ARG A 95 -4.69 5.18 14.28
C ARG A 95 -3.28 5.12 13.74
N TYR A 96 -2.69 6.27 13.44
CA TYR A 96 -1.33 6.37 12.90
C TYR A 96 -0.49 7.41 13.62
N ASP A 97 0.82 7.23 13.56
CA ASP A 97 1.83 8.23 13.90
C ASP A 97 2.40 8.90 12.64
N GLY A 98 2.40 8.18 11.51
CA GLY A 98 2.67 8.72 10.18
C GLY A 98 1.67 8.16 9.15
N LEU A 99 1.29 8.97 8.17
CA LEU A 99 0.41 8.59 7.07
C LEU A 99 1.10 8.90 5.75
N VAL A 100 1.06 7.94 4.82
CA VAL A 100 1.54 8.07 3.43
C VAL A 100 0.39 7.80 2.49
#